data_AF-A0A165FM05-F1
#
_entry.id   AF-A0A165FM05-F1
#
_cell.length_a   1.000
_cell.length_b   1.000
_cell.length_c   1.000
_cell.angle_alpha   90.00
_cell.angle_beta   90.00
_cell.angle_gamma   90.00
#
_symmetry.space_group_name_H-M   'P 1'
#
loop_
_entity.id
_entity.type
_entity.pdbx_description
1 polymer ?
#
loop_
_entity_poly.entity_id
_entity_poly.type
_entity_poly.pdbx_seq_one_letter_code
_entity_poly.pdbx_strand_id
1 'polypeptide(L)'
;MFMRLLKGADSIPPAPKLGRLELPDIGEGDVYHISPLQMSAVLQDSSSDDEGSTSPLLPVAPSHRPSSPQTEILKPRRKIRSPRPDSPLYPTRRTVSTTQPDSSDWKAGSAPSTPEDKLSSSRPLTPQPGAPEARSDTSTPAKPLKGILKPAPPLQPVTLHWQLLPFDPAWSKKKIYFDVARPVHFIRDHTHMPPVALTDFDLLKPASEVPLTKMDIRCSQLPHWDIFVKPSIPGGIRCIDVYDAIYQTFHCKLTTIEKDYYIPSERRTRCEAQFRRRCRESPALEAVELRDGMRRVDLLEGRTIFMGLRRPVDTDDKPDSYWVLDLGLPNDSRK
;
A
#
# COMPACT_ATOMS: atom_id res chain seq x y z
N MET A 1 -38.35 -51.96 3.77
CA MET A 1 -37.42 -52.98 3.25
C MET A 1 -36.89 -52.55 1.88
N PHE A 2 -35.82 -51.77 1.83
CA PHE A 2 -35.10 -51.48 0.60
C PHE A 2 -33.62 -51.77 0.83
N MET A 3 -33.23 -52.99 0.45
CA MET A 3 -31.86 -53.46 0.41
C MET A 3 -31.68 -54.01 -1.00
N ARG A 4 -30.86 -53.34 -1.83
CA ARG A 4 -29.95 -53.97 -2.81
C ARG A 4 -29.32 -52.94 -3.76
N LEU A 5 -28.07 -53.26 -4.10
CA LEU A 5 -27.29 -52.85 -5.28
C LEU A 5 -26.47 -51.55 -5.18
N LEU A 6 -25.36 -51.65 -4.44
CA LEU A 6 -24.11 -50.96 -4.81
C LEU A 6 -23.09 -52.04 -5.14
N LYS A 7 -22.97 -52.37 -6.43
CA LYS A 7 -21.94 -53.26 -6.96
C LYS A 7 -21.31 -52.62 -8.19
N GLY A 8 -20.05 -52.22 -8.01
CA GLY A 8 -19.03 -52.20 -9.07
C GLY A 8 -18.99 -50.98 -9.98
N ALA A 9 -17.96 -50.14 -9.79
CA ALA A 9 -17.29 -49.43 -10.88
C ALA A 9 -15.91 -48.91 -10.44
N ASP A 10 -15.05 -49.78 -9.89
CA ASP A 10 -13.61 -49.53 -9.85
C ASP A 10 -13.03 -49.87 -11.23
N SER A 11 -13.26 -49.01 -12.21
CA SER A 11 -12.60 -49.08 -13.53
C SER A 11 -11.85 -47.77 -13.73
N ILE A 12 -10.66 -47.71 -13.17
CA ILE A 12 -9.70 -46.65 -13.47
C ILE A 12 -9.17 -46.96 -14.88
N PRO A 13 -9.40 -46.09 -15.88
CA PRO A 13 -8.91 -46.33 -17.23
C PRO A 13 -7.37 -46.35 -17.23
N PRO A 14 -6.75 -47.27 -17.98
CA PRO A 14 -5.29 -47.35 -18.05
C PRO A 14 -4.71 -46.04 -18.61
N ALA A 15 -3.72 -45.50 -17.92
CA ALA A 15 -3.06 -44.26 -18.30
C ALA A 15 -2.47 -44.39 -19.72
N PRO A 16 -2.70 -43.40 -20.61
CA PRO A 16 -2.16 -43.42 -21.96
C PRO A 16 -0.63 -43.37 -21.90
N LYS A 17 0.01 -44.40 -22.46
CA LYS A 17 1.46 -44.44 -22.64
C LYS A 17 1.85 -43.39 -23.68
N LEU A 18 2.24 -42.20 -23.26
CA LEU A 18 2.87 -41.24 -24.15
C LEU A 18 4.19 -41.86 -24.64
N GLY A 19 4.25 -42.10 -25.95
CA GLY A 19 5.48 -42.49 -26.64
C GLY A 19 6.56 -41.44 -26.42
N ARG A 20 7.79 -41.90 -26.21
CA ARG A 20 8.99 -41.08 -26.08
C ARG A 20 9.14 -40.27 -27.37
N LEU A 21 8.88 -38.97 -27.30
CA LEU A 21 9.21 -38.05 -28.39
C LEU A 21 10.73 -37.90 -28.42
N GLU A 22 11.35 -38.40 -29.49
CA GLU A 22 12.77 -38.18 -29.79
C GLU A 22 12.94 -36.66 -29.98
N LEU A 23 13.72 -36.04 -29.09
CA LEU A 23 14.11 -34.64 -29.22
C LEU A 23 15.07 -34.52 -30.42
N PRO A 24 14.93 -33.49 -31.26
CA PRO A 24 15.86 -33.27 -32.36
C PRO A 24 17.29 -33.06 -31.81
N ASP A 25 18.26 -33.73 -32.42
CA ASP A 25 19.68 -33.54 -32.13
C ASP A 25 20.04 -32.06 -32.29
N ILE A 26 20.31 -31.41 -31.16
CA ILE A 26 20.87 -30.07 -31.11
C ILE A 26 22.32 -30.22 -31.54
N GLY A 27 22.57 -29.97 -32.83
CA GLY A 27 23.90 -29.91 -33.39
C GLY A 27 24.76 -28.91 -32.61
N GLU A 28 25.99 -29.33 -32.32
CA GLU A 28 27.06 -28.51 -31.72
C GLU A 28 27.36 -27.32 -32.65
N GLY A 29 26.64 -26.22 -32.44
CA GLY A 29 26.77 -24.98 -33.20
C GLY A 29 27.42 -23.89 -32.36
N ASP A 30 28.69 -23.64 -32.66
CA ASP A 30 29.49 -22.42 -32.50
C ASP A 30 29.29 -21.58 -31.22
N VAL A 31 30.22 -21.81 -30.30
CA VAL A 31 30.58 -20.89 -29.21
C VAL A 31 31.14 -19.60 -29.82
N TYR A 32 30.30 -18.56 -29.91
CA TYR A 32 30.78 -17.21 -30.20
C TYR A 32 31.54 -16.68 -28.98
N HIS A 33 32.87 -16.69 -29.06
CA HIS A 33 33.76 -15.95 -28.17
C HIS A 33 33.51 -14.44 -28.36
N ILE A 34 32.84 -13.82 -27.39
CA ILE A 34 32.81 -12.35 -27.27
C ILE A 34 34.12 -11.94 -26.60
N SER A 35 35.09 -11.54 -27.42
CA SER A 35 36.37 -10.95 -26.97
C SER A 35 36.14 -9.62 -26.24
N PRO A 36 36.62 -9.45 -25.00
CA PRO A 36 36.58 -8.18 -24.31
C PRO A 36 37.97 -7.54 -24.37
N LEU A 37 38.28 -6.79 -25.44
CA LEU A 37 39.48 -5.95 -25.49
C LEU A 37 39.42 -4.99 -26.69
N GLN A 38 38.88 -3.79 -26.47
CA GLN A 38 39.49 -2.56 -26.99
C GLN A 38 38.87 -1.31 -26.34
N MET A 39 39.60 -0.76 -25.37
CA MET A 39 39.55 0.66 -25.05
C MET A 39 40.13 1.44 -26.23
N SER A 40 39.54 2.59 -26.58
CA SER A 40 40.17 3.92 -26.44
C SER A 40 39.57 4.98 -27.37
N ALA A 41 39.29 6.13 -26.76
CA ALA A 41 39.52 7.48 -27.26
C ALA A 41 39.02 7.86 -28.67
N VAL A 42 37.92 8.62 -28.71
CA VAL A 42 37.76 9.71 -29.68
C VAL A 42 37.22 10.94 -28.94
N LEU A 43 38.14 11.88 -28.73
CA LEU A 43 37.89 13.31 -28.63
C LEU A 43 37.17 13.76 -29.89
N GLN A 44 36.07 14.51 -29.77
CA GLN A 44 35.83 15.64 -30.66
C GLN A 44 34.90 16.66 -30.02
N ASP A 45 35.45 17.87 -29.91
CA ASP A 45 34.78 19.13 -29.66
C ASP A 45 33.52 19.29 -30.52
N SER A 46 32.48 19.86 -29.92
CA SER A 46 31.45 20.60 -30.64
C SER A 46 30.91 21.70 -29.74
N SER A 47 31.69 22.78 -29.69
CA SER A 47 31.24 24.14 -29.42
C SER A 47 30.38 24.61 -30.60
N SER A 48 29.14 25.02 -30.35
CA SER A 48 28.43 25.92 -31.26
C SER A 48 27.46 26.77 -30.44
N ASP A 49 27.88 28.02 -30.22
CA ASP A 49 26.99 29.15 -29.99
C ASP A 49 26.09 29.32 -31.22
N ASP A 50 24.81 29.59 -31.01
CA ASP A 50 24.00 30.34 -31.98
C ASP A 50 22.94 31.16 -31.23
N GLU A 51 23.23 32.46 -31.20
CA GLU A 51 22.31 33.55 -30.95
C GLU A 51 21.30 33.66 -32.09
N GLY A 52 20.09 34.12 -31.77
CA GLY A 52 19.27 34.83 -32.76
C GLY A 52 17.86 34.28 -32.94
N SER A 53 16.90 35.13 -32.54
CA SER A 53 15.72 35.52 -33.35
C SER A 53 15.07 34.43 -34.20
N THR A 54 13.77 34.18 -34.13
CA THR A 54 12.76 35.15 -34.54
C THR A 54 11.38 34.52 -34.25
N SER A 55 10.46 35.32 -33.73
CA SER A 55 9.04 34.96 -33.70
C SER A 55 8.48 34.77 -35.11
N PRO A 56 7.52 33.85 -35.30
CA PRO A 56 6.49 34.01 -36.30
C PRO A 56 5.13 34.24 -35.64
N LEU A 57 4.57 35.41 -35.96
CA LEU A 57 3.17 35.76 -35.88
C LEU A 57 2.34 34.99 -36.93
N LEU A 58 1.04 34.86 -36.62
CA LEU A 58 -0.14 34.67 -37.48
C LEU A 58 -0.63 33.21 -37.74
N PRO A 59 -1.91 32.98 -38.11
CA PRO A 59 -3.02 33.92 -38.30
C PRO A 59 -4.34 33.60 -37.56
N VAL A 60 -5.13 34.66 -37.41
CA VAL A 60 -6.58 34.69 -37.17
C VAL A 60 -7.34 34.11 -38.36
N ALA A 61 -8.33 33.27 -38.12
CA ALA A 61 -9.38 32.89 -39.08
C ALA A 61 -10.68 32.46 -38.33
N PRO A 62 -11.86 32.53 -38.96
CA PRO A 62 -13.07 33.06 -38.33
C PRO A 62 -14.17 32.03 -38.00
N SER A 63 -14.97 32.41 -37.02
CA SER A 63 -16.43 32.27 -36.88
C SER A 63 -17.17 31.32 -37.83
N HIS A 64 -17.72 30.21 -37.32
CA HIS A 64 -19.04 29.71 -37.75
C HIS A 64 -19.81 29.06 -36.58
N ARG A 65 -20.86 29.77 -36.14
CA ARG A 65 -22.00 29.26 -35.37
C ARG A 65 -22.81 28.28 -36.23
N PRO A 66 -23.35 27.21 -35.63
CA PRO A 66 -24.67 26.73 -35.99
C PRO A 66 -25.70 27.08 -34.93
N SER A 67 -26.80 27.66 -35.40
CA SER A 67 -27.99 28.08 -34.67
C SER A 67 -28.76 26.91 -34.08
N SER A 68 -29.41 27.19 -32.95
CA SER A 68 -30.45 26.38 -32.30
C SER A 68 -31.66 26.12 -33.21
N PRO A 69 -32.51 25.15 -32.82
CA PRO A 69 -33.90 25.52 -32.60
C PRO A 69 -34.36 25.19 -31.16
N GLN A 70 -35.06 26.16 -30.59
CA GLN A 70 -35.76 26.10 -29.32
C GLN A 70 -36.98 25.19 -29.41
N THR A 71 -37.31 24.52 -28.31
CA THR A 71 -38.71 24.21 -27.99
C THR A 71 -38.97 24.61 -26.55
N GLU A 72 -39.78 25.65 -26.40
CA GLU A 72 -40.23 26.20 -25.13
C GLU A 72 -41.30 25.31 -24.50
N ILE A 73 -41.17 24.97 -23.21
CA ILE A 73 -42.32 24.89 -22.30
C ILE A 73 -41.93 25.50 -20.94
N LEU A 74 -42.72 26.50 -20.57
CA LEU A 74 -42.63 27.40 -19.43
C LEU A 74 -43.06 26.77 -18.10
N LYS A 75 -42.49 27.28 -16.97
CA LYS A 75 -43.09 27.61 -15.63
C LYS A 75 -42.18 27.21 -14.43
N PRO A 76 -42.34 27.79 -13.21
CA PRO A 76 -41.95 29.16 -12.89
C PRO A 76 -41.04 29.28 -11.64
N ARG A 77 -40.04 30.15 -11.79
CA ARG A 77 -39.36 31.04 -10.83
C ARG A 77 -39.98 31.15 -9.41
N ARG A 78 -39.30 30.57 -8.41
CA ARG A 78 -39.38 31.03 -7.00
C ARG A 78 -38.17 31.92 -6.68
N LYS A 79 -38.45 33.18 -6.37
CA LYS A 79 -37.51 34.19 -5.85
C LYS A 79 -37.15 33.82 -4.40
N ILE A 80 -35.88 33.60 -4.09
CA ILE A 80 -35.37 33.72 -2.72
C ILE A 80 -34.50 34.97 -2.67
N ARG A 81 -34.91 35.89 -1.80
CA ARG A 81 -34.28 37.18 -1.53
C ARG A 81 -33.00 36.96 -0.73
N SER A 82 -31.92 37.58 -1.18
CA SER A 82 -30.76 37.92 -0.36
C SER A 82 -31.10 39.11 0.54
N PRO A 83 -30.68 39.13 1.81
CA PRO A 83 -30.47 40.37 2.55
C PRO A 83 -28.97 40.59 2.86
N ARG A 84 -28.49 41.72 2.38
CA ARG A 84 -27.39 42.56 2.89
C ARG A 84 -27.87 44.01 2.67
N PRO A 85 -27.30 45.06 3.29
CA PRO A 85 -26.22 45.14 4.29
C PRO A 85 -26.55 46.11 5.45
N ASP A 86 -25.62 46.25 6.41
CA ASP A 86 -25.30 47.44 7.23
C ASP A 86 -24.34 46.93 8.34
N SER A 87 -23.24 47.56 8.77
CA SER A 87 -22.57 48.83 8.48
C SER A 87 -21.21 48.80 9.28
N PRO A 88 -20.37 49.86 9.33
CA PRO A 88 -18.90 49.76 9.35
C PRO A 88 -18.24 50.03 10.71
N LEU A 89 -16.90 49.88 10.79
CA LEU A 89 -15.92 50.87 11.29
C LEU A 89 -14.52 50.22 11.49
N TYR A 90 -13.50 50.87 10.91
CA TYR A 90 -12.03 50.70 11.07
C TYR A 90 -11.56 51.06 12.50
N PRO A 91 -10.24 51.16 12.87
CA PRO A 91 -8.94 50.87 12.19
C PRO A 91 -8.02 49.98 13.09
N THR A 92 -6.80 49.54 12.74
CA THR A 92 -5.58 50.35 12.81
C THR A 92 -4.33 49.49 12.56
N ARG A 93 -3.48 50.06 11.71
CA ARG A 93 -2.10 49.76 11.34
C ARG A 93 -1.15 49.72 12.56
N ARG A 94 -0.28 48.72 12.68
CA ARG A 94 1.05 48.91 13.33
C ARG A 94 2.09 48.00 12.70
N THR A 95 2.91 48.62 11.85
CA THR A 95 4.29 48.28 11.56
C THR A 95 5.16 48.62 12.78
N VAL A 96 5.98 47.69 13.25
CA VAL A 96 7.23 48.01 13.96
C VAL A 96 8.26 46.94 13.63
N SER A 97 9.40 47.39 13.10
CA SER A 97 10.62 46.63 12.86
C SER A 97 11.45 46.48 14.14
N THR A 98 12.49 45.63 14.09
CA THR A 98 13.73 45.74 14.90
C THR A 98 13.57 45.24 16.35
N THR A 99 14.31 44.25 16.86
CA THR A 99 15.77 44.19 17.07
C THR A 99 16.13 42.79 17.63
N GLN A 100 17.29 42.22 17.26
CA GLN A 100 17.98 41.21 18.09
C GLN A 100 18.58 41.90 19.34
N PRO A 101 18.69 41.18 20.48
CA PRO A 101 19.97 40.60 20.93
C PRO A 101 19.76 39.17 21.45
N ASP A 102 20.64 38.21 21.20
CA ASP A 102 21.94 37.95 21.85
C ASP A 102 21.90 37.60 23.36
N SER A 103 22.36 36.39 23.63
CA SER A 103 22.94 35.81 24.84
C SER A 103 22.17 35.73 26.18
N SER A 104 22.43 34.60 26.85
CA SER A 104 22.45 34.33 28.30
C SER A 104 21.26 33.59 28.96
N ASP A 105 21.64 32.46 29.56
CA ASP A 105 21.14 31.88 30.83
C ASP A 105 19.69 31.41 30.95
N TRP A 106 19.46 30.12 30.64
CA TRP A 106 18.35 29.36 31.23
C TRP A 106 18.84 28.56 32.44
N LYS A 107 18.71 29.23 33.58
CA LYS A 107 18.82 28.69 34.94
C LYS A 107 17.60 27.81 35.23
N ALA A 108 17.87 26.71 35.95
CA ALA A 108 16.88 25.76 36.43
C ALA A 108 15.78 26.40 37.28
N GLY A 109 14.57 25.82 37.18
CA GLY A 109 13.54 25.91 38.22
C GLY A 109 12.14 26.21 37.71
N SER A 110 11.27 25.20 37.77
CA SER A 110 9.96 25.24 38.46
C SER A 110 8.98 24.28 37.79
N ALA A 111 8.64 23.22 38.53
CA ALA A 111 7.57 22.29 38.22
C ALA A 111 6.19 22.96 38.29
N PRO A 112 5.21 22.56 37.46
CA PRO A 112 3.81 22.81 37.73
C PRO A 112 3.20 21.64 38.50
N SER A 113 2.60 22.02 39.62
CA SER A 113 1.84 21.26 40.59
C SER A 113 0.62 20.53 40.03
N THR A 114 0.53 19.27 40.45
CA THR A 114 -0.61 18.35 40.44
C THR A 114 -1.78 18.89 41.28
N PRO A 115 -3.04 18.77 40.85
CA PRO A 115 -4.17 18.85 41.75
C PRO A 115 -4.45 17.47 42.36
N GLU A 116 -4.27 17.38 43.67
CA GLU A 116 -4.76 16.30 44.52
C GLU A 116 -6.30 16.36 44.57
N ASP A 117 -6.96 15.24 44.27
CA ASP A 117 -8.31 14.98 44.79
C ASP A 117 -8.25 13.80 45.76
N LYS A 118 -8.65 14.12 46.99
CA LYS A 118 -8.53 13.32 48.20
C LYS A 118 -9.87 12.62 48.48
N LEU A 119 -9.73 11.35 48.83
CA LEU A 119 -10.49 10.62 49.85
C LEU A 119 -11.90 10.13 49.50
N SER A 120 -11.99 8.81 49.29
CA SER A 120 -12.83 8.00 50.19
C SER A 120 -12.16 6.68 50.51
N SER A 121 -11.86 6.56 51.80
CA SER A 121 -11.29 5.43 52.51
C SER A 121 -12.35 4.36 52.70
N SER A 122 -12.00 3.10 52.44
CA SER A 122 -12.48 1.95 53.23
C SER A 122 -11.51 0.78 53.03
N ARG A 123 -10.82 0.48 54.14
CA ARG A 123 -9.83 -0.58 54.40
C ARG A 123 -10.58 -1.87 54.83
N PRO A 124 -9.91 -2.93 55.32
CA PRO A 124 -9.05 -3.94 54.69
C PRO A 124 -9.71 -5.35 54.74
N LEU A 125 -9.04 -6.39 54.22
CA LEU A 125 -8.71 -7.63 54.96
C LEU A 125 -7.82 -8.57 54.12
N THR A 126 -6.64 -8.84 54.65
CA THR A 126 -5.73 -9.97 54.37
C THR A 126 -6.03 -11.01 55.46
N PRO A 127 -6.18 -12.33 55.19
CA PRO A 127 -5.04 -13.28 55.08
C PRO A 127 -5.31 -14.45 54.08
N GLN A 128 -4.34 -15.12 53.46
CA GLN A 128 -3.49 -16.16 54.07
C GLN A 128 -2.40 -16.64 53.08
N PRO A 129 -1.20 -17.01 53.56
CA PRO A 129 -0.24 -17.87 52.86
C PRO A 129 -0.56 -19.35 53.12
N GLY A 130 -0.99 -20.07 52.08
CA GLY A 130 -1.17 -21.53 52.09
C GLY A 130 0.08 -22.23 51.57
N ALA A 131 0.53 -23.22 52.35
CA ALA A 131 1.73 -24.02 52.14
C ALA A 131 1.78 -24.79 50.79
N PRO A 132 2.98 -25.06 50.25
CA PRO A 132 3.14 -26.03 49.18
C PRO A 132 3.17 -27.45 49.77
N GLU A 133 2.10 -28.22 49.55
CA GLU A 133 2.15 -29.69 49.68
C GLU A 133 3.03 -30.27 48.58
N ALA A 134 4.18 -30.81 48.99
CA ALA A 134 5.02 -31.65 48.16
C ALA A 134 4.27 -32.96 47.86
N ARG A 135 3.62 -33.03 46.68
CA ARG A 135 3.20 -34.31 46.10
C ARG A 135 4.37 -34.90 45.34
N SER A 136 4.98 -35.91 45.96
CA SER A 136 5.95 -36.80 45.33
C SER A 136 5.24 -37.67 44.30
N ASP A 137 5.00 -37.11 43.11
CA ASP A 137 4.55 -37.89 41.98
C ASP A 137 5.69 -38.79 41.52
N THR A 138 5.45 -40.08 41.68
CA THR A 138 6.34 -41.17 41.32
C THR A 138 6.44 -41.20 39.80
N SER A 139 7.47 -40.53 39.26
CA SER A 139 7.75 -40.50 37.82
C SER A 139 8.23 -41.87 37.36
N THR A 140 7.31 -42.73 36.96
CA THR A 140 7.63 -43.92 36.15
C THR A 140 8.30 -43.45 34.85
N PRO A 141 9.52 -43.92 34.52
CA PRO A 141 10.20 -43.54 33.29
C PRO A 141 9.41 -44.08 32.09
N ALA A 142 8.66 -43.19 31.44
CA ALA A 142 7.94 -43.49 30.21
C ALA A 142 8.97 -43.88 29.14
N LYS A 143 8.94 -45.14 28.74
CA LYS A 143 9.79 -45.68 27.67
C LYS A 143 9.59 -44.83 26.42
N PRO A 144 10.65 -44.33 25.77
CA PRO A 144 10.53 -43.57 24.54
C PRO A 144 9.92 -44.48 23.48
N LEU A 145 8.64 -44.24 23.17
CA LEU A 145 7.98 -44.86 22.03
C LEU A 145 8.72 -44.37 20.79
N LYS A 146 9.57 -45.23 20.24
CA LYS A 146 10.19 -45.07 18.91
C LYS A 146 9.08 -45.21 17.86
N GLY A 147 8.13 -44.29 17.87
CA GLY A 147 7.15 -44.11 16.82
C GLY A 147 7.88 -43.52 15.63
N ILE A 148 7.94 -44.26 14.54
CA ILE A 148 8.37 -43.76 13.23
C ILE A 148 7.37 -42.66 12.86
N LEU A 149 7.70 -41.40 13.22
CA LEU A 149 6.95 -40.23 12.81
C LEU A 149 7.03 -40.21 11.28
N LYS A 150 5.91 -40.49 10.62
CA LYS A 150 5.80 -40.25 9.19
C LYS A 150 6.21 -38.80 8.94
N PRO A 151 7.12 -38.53 7.98
CA PRO A 151 7.53 -37.17 7.69
C PRO A 151 6.29 -36.32 7.45
N ALA A 152 6.23 -35.16 8.09
CA ALA A 152 5.12 -34.24 7.90
C ALA A 152 4.93 -33.99 6.39
N PRO A 153 3.69 -34.04 5.87
CA PRO A 153 3.44 -33.74 4.47
C PRO A 153 4.09 -32.39 4.10
N PRO A 154 4.68 -32.27 2.89
CA PRO A 154 5.25 -31.01 2.45
C PRO A 154 4.18 -29.92 2.54
N LEU A 155 4.54 -28.77 3.09
CA LEU A 155 3.63 -27.63 3.23
C LEU A 155 3.14 -27.25 1.83
N GLN A 156 1.83 -27.37 1.60
CA GLN A 156 1.24 -26.97 0.33
C GLN A 156 1.45 -25.46 0.14
N PRO A 157 1.78 -25.01 -1.08
CA PRO A 157 1.93 -23.60 -1.35
C PRO A 157 0.61 -22.88 -1.06
N VAL A 158 0.67 -21.88 -0.17
CA VAL A 158 -0.48 -21.03 0.13
C VAL A 158 -0.91 -20.27 -1.13
N THR A 159 -2.18 -20.40 -1.49
CA THR A 159 -2.82 -19.65 -2.57
C THR A 159 -3.58 -18.45 -1.99
N LEU A 160 -3.25 -17.24 -2.44
CA LEU A 160 -3.97 -16.03 -2.04
C LEU A 160 -5.29 -15.86 -2.79
N HIS A 161 -6.20 -15.11 -2.19
CA HIS A 161 -7.44 -14.69 -2.80
C HIS A 161 -7.18 -13.76 -3.99
N TRP A 162 -7.96 -13.91 -5.07
CA TRP A 162 -7.76 -13.20 -6.34
C TRP A 162 -7.73 -11.67 -6.21
N GLN A 163 -8.35 -11.08 -5.17
CA GLN A 163 -8.30 -9.63 -4.92
C GLN A 163 -6.89 -9.12 -4.60
N LEU A 164 -6.04 -9.99 -4.05
CA LEU A 164 -4.70 -9.66 -3.63
C LEU A 164 -3.65 -10.00 -4.69
N LEU A 165 -4.01 -10.72 -5.75
CA LEU A 165 -3.09 -11.11 -6.79
C LEU A 165 -3.13 -10.10 -7.96
N PRO A 166 -2.12 -10.09 -8.84
CA PRO A 166 -2.16 -9.28 -10.04
C PRO A 166 -3.38 -9.55 -10.91
N PHE A 167 -4.01 -8.50 -11.44
CA PHE A 167 -5.22 -8.66 -12.24
C PHE A 167 -4.92 -9.45 -13.52
N ASP A 168 -5.66 -10.52 -13.70
CA ASP A 168 -5.66 -11.33 -14.91
C ASP A 168 -7.11 -11.59 -15.34
N PRO A 169 -7.51 -11.21 -16.57
CA PRO A 169 -8.88 -11.38 -17.05
C PRO A 169 -9.35 -12.85 -17.09
N ALA A 170 -8.46 -13.83 -17.09
CA ALA A 170 -8.82 -15.26 -17.15
C ALA A 170 -9.34 -15.80 -15.80
N TRP A 171 -8.84 -15.29 -14.67
CA TRP A 171 -9.17 -15.84 -13.34
C TRP A 171 -9.55 -14.79 -12.29
N SER A 172 -9.25 -13.51 -12.52
CA SER A 172 -9.69 -12.43 -11.63
C SER A 172 -11.17 -12.12 -11.85
N LYS A 173 -11.94 -12.14 -10.76
CA LYS A 173 -13.38 -11.84 -10.83
C LYS A 173 -13.67 -10.35 -11.00
N LYS A 174 -12.79 -9.49 -10.48
CA LYS A 174 -12.94 -8.04 -10.54
C LYS A 174 -11.59 -7.36 -10.77
N LYS A 175 -11.60 -6.23 -11.45
CA LYS A 175 -10.46 -5.33 -11.55
C LYS A 175 -10.46 -4.35 -10.37
N ILE A 176 -9.72 -4.68 -9.32
CA ILE A 176 -9.66 -3.84 -8.11
C ILE A 176 -8.75 -2.64 -8.36
N TYR A 177 -9.22 -1.45 -7.99
CA TYR A 177 -8.44 -0.23 -7.94
C TYR A 177 -8.32 0.22 -6.49
N PHE A 178 -7.10 0.14 -5.98
CA PHE A 178 -6.73 0.58 -4.64
C PHE A 178 -5.54 1.54 -4.75
N ASP A 179 -5.77 2.80 -4.40
CA ASP A 179 -4.72 3.80 -4.24
C ASP A 179 -4.27 3.80 -2.78
N VAL A 180 -3.03 3.38 -2.55
CA VAL A 180 -2.40 3.26 -1.22
C VAL A 180 -2.30 4.61 -0.50
N ALA A 181 -2.38 5.74 -1.22
CA ALA A 181 -2.46 7.07 -0.61
C ALA A 181 -3.83 7.36 0.02
N ARG A 182 -4.84 6.52 -0.21
CA ARG A 182 -6.21 6.73 0.24
C ARG A 182 -6.66 5.62 1.21
N PRO A 183 -7.58 5.94 2.14
CA PRO A 183 -8.16 4.94 3.04
C PRO A 183 -8.84 3.79 2.29
N VAL A 184 -8.89 2.61 2.92
CA VAL A 184 -9.40 1.36 2.34
C VAL A 184 -10.86 1.43 1.86
N HIS A 185 -11.71 2.28 2.44
CA HIS A 185 -13.10 2.47 1.96
C HIS A 185 -13.20 3.19 0.60
N PHE A 186 -12.10 3.73 0.08
CA PHE A 186 -12.02 4.27 -1.28
C PHE A 186 -11.69 3.21 -2.33
N ILE A 187 -11.49 1.94 -1.96
CA ILE A 187 -11.28 0.87 -2.94
C ILE A 187 -12.50 0.77 -3.87
N ARG A 188 -12.22 0.65 -5.18
CA ARG A 188 -13.23 0.58 -6.24
C ARG A 188 -13.06 -0.67 -7.09
N ASP A 189 -14.17 -1.21 -7.56
CA ASP A 189 -14.26 -2.19 -8.63
C ASP A 189 -14.35 -1.46 -9.98
N HIS A 190 -13.34 -1.64 -10.80
CA HIS A 190 -13.19 -1.06 -12.14
C HIS A 190 -13.55 -2.06 -13.26
N THR A 191 -14.25 -3.15 -12.93
CA THR A 191 -14.70 -4.12 -13.94
C THR A 191 -15.78 -3.52 -14.84
N HIS A 192 -16.58 -2.60 -14.31
CA HIS A 192 -17.63 -1.90 -15.02
C HIS A 192 -17.45 -0.38 -14.88
N MET A 193 -18.02 0.37 -15.82
CA MET A 193 -18.08 1.83 -15.78
C MET A 193 -19.54 2.26 -15.52
N PRO A 194 -19.80 3.15 -14.55
CA PRO A 194 -18.83 3.81 -13.66
C PRO A 194 -18.23 2.86 -12.61
N PRO A 195 -17.01 3.14 -12.08
CA PRO A 195 -16.42 2.35 -11.00
C PRO A 195 -17.31 2.30 -9.76
N VAL A 196 -17.44 1.11 -9.16
CA VAL A 196 -18.34 0.87 -8.01
C VAL A 196 -17.51 0.71 -6.73
N ALA A 197 -18.01 1.20 -5.59
CA ALA A 197 -17.37 0.94 -4.31
C ALA A 197 -17.32 -0.57 -4.01
N LEU A 198 -16.16 -1.06 -3.59
CA LEU A 198 -16.06 -2.46 -3.16
C LEU A 198 -16.85 -2.64 -1.86
N THR A 199 -17.68 -3.69 -1.78
CA THR A 199 -18.55 -3.93 -0.63
C THR A 199 -17.75 -4.44 0.57
N ASP A 200 -18.21 -4.17 1.79
CA ASP A 200 -17.60 -4.73 3.01
C ASP A 200 -17.57 -6.26 2.96
N PHE A 201 -18.62 -6.89 2.41
CA PHE A 201 -18.66 -8.34 2.24
C PHE A 201 -17.51 -8.87 1.36
N ASP A 202 -17.12 -8.12 0.31
CA ASP A 202 -15.97 -8.47 -0.53
C ASP A 202 -14.64 -8.31 0.22
N LEU A 203 -14.51 -7.26 1.04
CA LEU A 203 -13.31 -6.96 1.84
C LEU A 203 -13.11 -7.94 3.01
N LEU A 204 -14.20 -8.48 3.56
CA LEU A 204 -14.19 -9.45 4.66
C LEU A 204 -13.85 -10.88 4.24
N LYS A 205 -13.64 -11.14 2.94
CA LYS A 205 -13.23 -12.47 2.44
C LYS A 205 -11.84 -12.85 2.96
N PRO A 206 -11.60 -14.15 3.23
CA PRO A 206 -10.29 -14.62 3.67
C PRO A 206 -9.23 -14.30 2.62
N ALA A 207 -8.02 -13.92 3.06
CA ALA A 207 -6.93 -13.54 2.18
C ALA A 207 -6.31 -14.74 1.44
N SER A 208 -6.61 -15.96 1.88
CA SER A 208 -6.09 -17.22 1.34
C SER A 208 -7.09 -18.36 1.59
N GLU A 209 -6.92 -19.46 0.87
CA GLU A 209 -7.75 -20.67 1.06
C GLU A 209 -7.54 -21.30 2.45
N VAL A 210 -6.28 -21.36 2.89
CA VAL A 210 -5.92 -21.80 4.24
C VAL A 210 -5.80 -20.58 5.16
N PRO A 211 -6.46 -20.53 6.32
CA PRO A 211 -6.38 -19.39 7.25
C PRO A 211 -4.96 -19.06 7.67
N LEU A 212 -4.50 -17.85 7.35
CA LEU A 212 -3.18 -17.35 7.75
C LEU A 212 -3.25 -16.64 9.10
N THR A 213 -2.25 -16.87 9.95
CA THR A 213 -2.10 -16.18 11.25
C THR A 213 -1.14 -14.99 11.17
N LYS A 214 -0.25 -15.00 10.17
CA LYS A 214 0.77 -13.98 9.90
C LYS A 214 1.02 -13.93 8.41
N MET A 215 1.26 -12.74 7.87
CA MET A 215 1.72 -12.54 6.50
C MET A 215 2.71 -11.37 6.49
N ASP A 216 3.88 -11.62 5.92
CA ASP A 216 4.93 -10.62 5.74
C ASP A 216 4.90 -10.15 4.28
N ILE A 217 4.88 -8.84 4.06
CA ILE A 217 4.83 -8.25 2.72
C ILE A 217 5.99 -7.27 2.57
N ARG A 218 6.66 -7.29 1.42
CA ARG A 218 7.77 -6.39 1.07
C ARG A 218 7.44 -5.57 -0.17
N CYS A 219 7.74 -4.29 -0.13
CA CYS A 219 7.60 -3.40 -1.27
C CYS A 219 8.94 -3.26 -1.99
N SER A 220 9.00 -3.66 -3.27
CA SER A 220 10.26 -3.60 -4.04
C SER A 220 10.80 -2.17 -4.19
N GLN A 221 9.92 -1.17 -4.24
CA GLN A 221 10.29 0.24 -4.35
C GLN A 221 10.80 0.83 -3.02
N LEU A 222 10.42 0.24 -1.89
CA LEU A 222 10.73 0.71 -0.54
C LEU A 222 11.07 -0.49 0.36
N PRO A 223 12.19 -1.19 0.10
CA PRO A 223 12.51 -2.48 0.73
C PRO A 223 12.83 -2.40 2.22
N HIS A 224 13.04 -1.19 2.75
CA HIS A 224 13.40 -0.97 4.15
C HIS A 224 12.23 -1.05 5.12
N TRP A 225 10.99 -1.01 4.62
CA TRP A 225 9.78 -1.10 5.44
C TRP A 225 9.03 -2.38 5.12
N ASP A 226 9.23 -3.39 5.97
CA ASP A 226 8.42 -4.60 5.97
C ASP A 226 6.99 -4.27 6.44
N ILE A 227 6.01 -4.86 5.78
CA ILE A 227 4.58 -4.73 6.10
C ILE A 227 4.16 -6.01 6.79
N PHE A 228 3.82 -5.91 8.08
CA PHE A 228 3.40 -7.04 8.89
C PHE A 228 1.88 -7.08 9.01
N VAL A 229 1.26 -8.11 8.45
CA VAL A 229 -0.20 -8.30 8.53
C VAL A 229 -0.53 -9.29 9.64
N LYS A 230 -1.46 -8.89 10.50
CA LYS A 230 -2.04 -9.71 11.56
C LYS A 230 -3.57 -9.74 11.41
N PRO A 231 -4.23 -10.87 11.72
CA PRO A 231 -5.68 -10.94 11.67
C PRO A 231 -6.29 -10.01 12.73
N SER A 232 -7.27 -9.19 12.34
CA SER A 232 -8.01 -8.35 13.28
C SER A 232 -9.09 -9.11 14.07
N ILE A 233 -9.53 -10.27 13.56
CA ILE A 233 -10.58 -11.11 14.14
C ILE A 233 -10.13 -12.59 14.08
N PRO A 234 -10.57 -13.47 15.01
CA PRO A 234 -10.36 -14.91 14.87
C PRO A 234 -10.86 -15.44 13.52
N GLY A 235 -10.14 -16.42 12.94
CA GLY A 235 -10.49 -17.01 11.64
C GLY A 235 -9.47 -16.75 10.52
N GLY A 236 -8.39 -16.04 10.82
CA GLY A 236 -7.27 -15.80 9.90
C GLY A 236 -7.32 -14.43 9.23
N ILE A 237 -6.28 -14.14 8.45
CA ILE A 237 -6.13 -12.85 7.75
C ILE A 237 -7.18 -12.73 6.63
N ARG A 238 -7.84 -11.58 6.56
CA ARG A 238 -8.82 -11.21 5.51
C ARG A 238 -8.22 -10.19 4.55
N CYS A 239 -8.87 -10.00 3.40
CA CYS A 239 -8.41 -9.01 2.41
C CYS A 239 -8.32 -7.59 3.00
N ILE A 240 -9.30 -7.19 3.83
CA ILE A 240 -9.28 -5.90 4.53
C ILE A 240 -8.05 -5.72 5.42
N ASP A 241 -7.61 -6.76 6.13
CA ASP A 241 -6.46 -6.70 7.03
C ASP A 241 -5.17 -6.42 6.25
N VAL A 242 -5.07 -7.00 5.04
CA VAL A 242 -3.95 -6.77 4.13
C VAL A 242 -3.95 -5.34 3.61
N TYR A 243 -5.09 -4.84 3.11
CA TYR A 243 -5.19 -3.47 2.61
C TYR A 243 -4.95 -2.43 3.71
N ASP A 244 -5.47 -2.64 4.92
CA ASP A 244 -5.25 -1.75 6.06
C ASP A 244 -3.78 -1.74 6.49
N ALA A 245 -3.11 -2.89 6.55
CA ALA A 245 -1.69 -2.97 6.89
C ALA A 245 -0.81 -2.24 5.86
N ILE A 246 -1.11 -2.40 4.56
CA ILE A 246 -0.46 -1.65 3.49
C ILE A 246 -0.67 -0.15 3.69
N TYR A 247 -1.93 0.29 3.82
CA TYR A 247 -2.27 1.69 4.02
C TYR A 247 -1.55 2.29 5.24
N GLN A 248 -1.68 1.66 6.41
CA GLN A 248 -1.06 2.12 7.65
C GLN A 248 0.47 2.26 7.53
N THR A 249 1.12 1.29 6.89
CA THR A 249 2.58 1.30 6.73
C THR A 249 3.05 2.48 5.88
N PHE A 250 2.37 2.79 4.77
CA PHE A 250 2.77 3.89 3.89
C PHE A 250 2.28 5.26 4.37
N HIS A 251 1.26 5.30 5.24
CA HIS A 251 0.76 6.54 5.82
C HIS A 251 1.55 7.02 7.05
N CYS A 252 2.55 6.26 7.51
CA CYS A 252 3.49 6.69 8.55
C CYS A 252 4.24 7.96 8.11
N LYS A 253 4.30 8.93 9.03
CA LYS A 253 5.10 10.15 8.88
C LYS A 253 6.59 9.80 8.88
N LEU A 254 7.35 10.49 8.02
CA LEU A 254 8.80 10.35 7.99
C LEU A 254 9.46 11.26 9.02
N THR A 255 10.32 10.67 9.83
CA THR A 255 11.23 11.41 10.71
C THR A 255 12.31 12.14 9.89
N THR A 256 12.94 13.16 10.47
CA THR A 256 14.04 13.89 9.79
C THR A 256 15.18 12.95 9.41
N ILE A 257 15.53 12.01 10.29
CA ILE A 257 16.58 11.01 10.06
C ILE A 257 16.21 10.11 8.89
N GLU A 258 14.98 9.60 8.82
CA GLU A 258 14.51 8.80 7.69
C GLU A 258 14.52 9.59 6.38
N LYS A 259 14.17 10.89 6.40
CA LYS A 259 14.21 11.73 5.18
C LYS A 259 15.63 11.88 4.65
N ASP A 260 16.60 12.15 5.51
CA ASP A 260 17.98 12.33 5.08
C ASP A 260 18.63 11.01 4.65
N TYR A 261 18.23 9.89 5.27
CA TYR A 261 18.78 8.58 4.95
C TYR A 261 18.16 7.95 3.70
N TYR A 262 16.83 7.99 3.55
CA TYR A 262 16.12 7.28 2.47
C TYR A 262 15.82 8.12 1.22
N ILE A 263 16.00 9.44 1.26
CA ILE A 263 15.73 10.33 0.12
C ILE A 263 17.05 10.90 -0.42
N PRO A 264 17.65 10.26 -1.45
CA PRO A 264 18.76 10.84 -2.19
C PRO A 264 18.44 12.25 -2.67
N SER A 265 19.45 13.13 -2.73
CA SER A 265 19.30 14.53 -3.17
C SER A 265 18.57 14.64 -4.51
N GLU A 266 18.89 13.77 -5.45
CA GLU A 266 18.27 13.69 -6.79
C GLU A 266 16.76 13.37 -6.76
N ARG A 267 16.32 12.59 -5.76
CA ARG A 267 14.92 12.15 -5.62
C ARG A 267 14.09 13.12 -4.79
N ARG A 268 14.73 14.03 -4.03
CA ARG A 268 14.08 14.93 -3.07
C ARG A 268 12.99 15.78 -3.72
N THR A 269 13.30 16.43 -4.84
CA THR A 269 12.33 17.26 -5.58
C THR A 269 11.10 16.47 -6.03
N ARG A 270 11.27 15.22 -6.49
CA ARG A 270 10.15 14.36 -6.93
C ARG A 270 9.27 13.92 -5.75
N CYS A 271 9.89 13.55 -4.63
CA CYS A 271 9.15 13.19 -3.41
C CYS A 271 8.39 14.40 -2.83
N GLU A 272 9.02 15.58 -2.80
CA GLU A 272 8.37 16.83 -2.38
C GLU A 272 7.20 17.20 -3.28
N ALA A 273 7.33 17.02 -4.60
CA ALA A 273 6.23 17.25 -5.54
C ALA A 273 5.02 16.37 -5.23
N GLN A 274 5.22 15.08 -4.90
CA GLN A 274 4.12 14.20 -4.52
C GLN A 274 3.51 14.55 -3.16
N PHE A 275 4.34 14.91 -2.18
CA PHE A 275 3.85 15.44 -0.90
C PHE A 275 2.94 16.66 -1.11
N ARG A 276 3.36 17.61 -1.95
CA ARG A 276 2.55 18.80 -2.29
C ARG A 276 1.30 18.44 -3.09
N ARG A 277 1.36 17.44 -3.98
CA ARG A 277 0.16 16.90 -4.68
C ARG A 277 -0.83 16.36 -3.66
N ARG A 278 -0.40 15.51 -2.74
CA ARG A 278 -1.24 14.91 -1.68
C ARG A 278 -1.92 15.97 -0.80
N CYS A 279 -1.17 17.01 -0.39
CA CYS A 279 -1.75 18.12 0.38
C CYS A 279 -2.87 18.85 -0.39
N ARG A 280 -2.70 19.06 -1.70
CA ARG A 280 -3.72 19.70 -2.57
C ARG A 280 -4.95 18.83 -2.81
N GLU A 281 -4.80 17.51 -2.83
CA GLU A 281 -5.92 16.58 -2.99
C GLU A 281 -6.89 16.59 -1.78
N SER A 282 -6.44 17.12 -0.64
CA SER A 282 -7.25 17.26 0.58
C SER A 282 -7.39 18.73 1.00
N PRO A 283 -8.10 19.59 0.23
CA PRO A 283 -8.12 21.03 0.45
C PRO A 283 -8.66 21.44 1.83
N ALA A 284 -9.61 20.66 2.38
CA ALA A 284 -10.15 20.90 3.73
C ALA A 284 -9.12 20.64 4.85
N LEU A 285 -8.06 19.89 4.57
CA LEU A 285 -7.04 19.46 5.52
C LEU A 285 -5.62 19.88 5.12
N GLU A 286 -5.46 20.74 4.11
CA GLU A 286 -4.16 21.08 3.54
C GLU A 286 -3.17 21.59 4.61
N ALA A 287 -3.62 22.48 5.50
CA ALA A 287 -2.78 23.01 6.59
C ALA A 287 -2.36 21.91 7.59
N VAL A 288 -3.24 20.92 7.84
CA VAL A 288 -2.94 19.79 8.71
C VAL A 288 -1.93 18.86 8.05
N GLU A 289 -2.12 18.56 6.76
CA GLU A 289 -1.24 17.71 5.97
C GLU A 289 0.15 18.33 5.79
N LEU A 290 0.23 19.64 5.57
CA LEU A 290 1.51 20.37 5.52
C LEU A 290 2.26 20.32 6.85
N ARG A 291 1.53 20.48 7.98
CA ARG A 291 2.11 20.39 9.33
C ARG A 291 2.57 18.97 9.66
N ASP A 292 1.83 17.97 9.21
CA ASP A 292 2.16 16.56 9.39
C ASP A 292 3.41 16.12 8.62
N GLY A 293 3.71 16.82 7.53
CA GLY A 293 4.90 16.61 6.71
C GLY A 293 4.80 15.40 5.79
N MET A 294 5.96 15.01 5.24
CA MET A 294 6.04 13.88 4.30
C MET A 294 5.76 12.55 4.99
N ARG A 295 5.07 11.67 4.26
CA ARG A 295 4.78 10.29 4.64
C ARG A 295 5.55 9.33 3.74
N ARG A 296 5.67 8.06 4.13
CA ARG A 296 6.37 7.04 3.32
C ARG A 296 5.75 6.88 1.92
N VAL A 297 4.44 7.08 1.76
CA VAL A 297 3.76 7.09 0.46
C VAL A 297 4.32 8.14 -0.51
N ASP A 298 4.83 9.27 -0.01
CA ASP A 298 5.36 10.35 -0.85
C ASP A 298 6.69 9.92 -1.54
N LEU A 299 7.38 8.89 -1.01
CA LEU A 299 8.62 8.34 -1.57
C LEU A 299 8.38 7.38 -2.74
N LEU A 300 7.12 7.00 -2.98
CA LEU A 300 6.72 6.17 -4.11
C LEU A 300 6.64 6.97 -5.42
N GLU A 301 6.87 8.28 -5.39
CA GLU A 301 6.92 9.13 -6.58
C GLU A 301 5.65 9.05 -7.45
N GLY A 302 4.50 8.79 -6.83
CA GLY A 302 3.21 8.64 -7.49
C GLY A 302 2.86 7.20 -7.90
N ARG A 303 3.75 6.21 -7.65
CA ARG A 303 3.44 4.79 -7.83
C ARG A 303 2.62 4.26 -6.65
N THR A 304 1.37 4.71 -6.53
CA THR A 304 0.52 4.41 -5.37
C THR A 304 -0.58 3.40 -5.67
N ILE A 305 -0.72 2.92 -6.90
CA ILE A 305 -1.77 1.96 -7.26
C ILE A 305 -1.33 0.55 -6.94
N PHE A 306 -2.11 -0.15 -6.13
CA PHE A 306 -1.93 -1.57 -5.86
C PHE A 306 -2.11 -2.39 -7.14
N MET A 307 -1.06 -3.07 -7.56
CA MET A 307 -1.06 -3.95 -8.74
C MET A 307 -1.19 -5.43 -8.39
N GLY A 308 -1.11 -5.79 -7.10
CA GLY A 308 -1.16 -7.16 -6.63
C GLY A 308 0.02 -7.52 -5.72
N LEU A 309 -0.06 -8.72 -5.16
CA LEU A 309 0.97 -9.40 -4.40
C LEU A 309 1.42 -10.61 -5.21
N ARG A 310 2.73 -10.76 -5.37
CA ARG A 310 3.34 -11.92 -6.04
C ARG A 310 4.27 -12.66 -5.09
N ARG A 311 4.55 -13.92 -5.42
CA ARG A 311 5.65 -14.63 -4.77
C ARG A 311 6.97 -14.00 -5.19
N PRO A 312 7.96 -13.95 -4.28
CA PRO A 312 9.32 -13.62 -4.68
C PRO A 312 9.83 -14.67 -5.68
N VAL A 313 10.73 -14.23 -6.55
CA VAL A 313 11.36 -15.09 -7.55
C VAL A 313 12.55 -15.78 -6.88
N ASP A 314 12.89 -17.00 -7.29
CA ASP A 314 13.92 -17.87 -6.69
C ASP A 314 15.32 -17.25 -6.54
N THR A 315 15.55 -16.06 -7.10
CA THR A 315 16.75 -15.24 -6.87
C THR A 315 16.85 -14.67 -5.45
N ASP A 316 15.75 -14.66 -4.69
CA ASP A 316 15.74 -14.22 -3.30
C ASP A 316 16.07 -15.39 -2.36
N ASP A 317 17.06 -15.26 -1.48
CA ASP A 317 17.62 -16.32 -0.62
C ASP A 317 16.59 -17.11 0.23
N LYS A 318 15.32 -16.67 0.32
CA LYS A 318 14.19 -17.33 1.02
C LYS A 318 12.83 -17.03 0.37
N PRO A 319 12.44 -17.71 -0.72
CA PRO A 319 11.27 -17.34 -1.51
C PRO A 319 9.92 -17.60 -0.81
N ASP A 320 9.87 -18.40 0.25
CA ASP A 320 8.58 -18.81 0.85
C ASP A 320 8.13 -17.98 2.06
N SER A 321 8.92 -17.00 2.51
CA SER A 321 8.64 -16.33 3.79
C SER A 321 7.85 -15.02 3.69
N TYR A 322 7.80 -14.39 2.51
CA TYR A 322 7.10 -13.11 2.32
C TYR A 322 6.45 -13.01 0.95
N TRP A 323 5.58 -12.02 0.80
CA TRP A 323 4.97 -11.63 -0.47
C TRP A 323 5.57 -10.32 -0.97
N VAL A 324 5.69 -10.16 -2.28
CA VAL A 324 6.16 -8.91 -2.87
C VAL A 324 4.97 -8.08 -3.34
N LEU A 325 4.86 -6.87 -2.81
CA LEU A 325 3.90 -5.87 -3.20
C LEU A 325 4.38 -5.14 -4.45
N ASP A 326 3.57 -5.22 -5.51
CA ASP A 326 3.79 -4.47 -6.74
C ASP A 326 2.89 -3.23 -6.76
N LEU A 327 3.50 -2.08 -7.03
CA LEU A 327 2.82 -0.78 -7.13
C LEU A 327 3.03 -0.15 -8.51
N GLY A 328 1.96 0.41 -9.05
CA GLY A 328 1.88 1.05 -10.35
C GLY A 328 1.56 2.55 -10.24
N LEU A 329 1.74 3.25 -11.37
CA LEU A 329 1.29 4.64 -11.50
C LEU A 329 -0.25 4.68 -11.63
N PRO A 330 -0.92 5.75 -11.19
CA PRO A 330 -2.31 5.99 -11.56
C PRO A 330 -2.43 5.95 -13.08
N ASN A 331 -3.52 5.34 -13.55
CA ASN A 331 -3.96 5.49 -14.93
C ASN A 331 -4.46 6.93 -15.09
N ASP A 332 -3.58 7.91 -14.94
CA ASP A 332 -3.82 9.27 -15.37
C ASP A 332 -3.92 9.16 -16.89
N SER A 333 -5.17 8.99 -17.32
CA SER A 333 -5.69 9.05 -18.68
C SER A 333 -4.64 9.57 -19.65
N ARG A 334 -4.17 8.69 -20.56
CA ARG A 334 -3.56 9.07 -21.83
C ARG A 334 -4.32 10.30 -22.33
N LYS A 335 -3.74 11.48 -22.14
CA LYS A 335 -4.25 12.75 -22.61
C LYS A 335 -3.39 13.16 -23.78
#